data_AF-A0A1A7BMS2-F1
#
_entry.id   AF-A0A1A7BMS2-F1
#
_cell.length_a   1.000
_cell.length_b   1.000
_cell.length_c   1.000
_cell.angle_alpha   90.00
_cell.angle_beta   90.00
_cell.angle_gamma   90.00
#
_symmetry.space_group_name_H-M   'P 1'
#
loop_
_entity.id
_entity.type
_entity.pdbx_description
1 polymer ?
#
loop_
_entity_poly.entity_id
_entity_poly.type
_entity_poly.pdbx_seq_one_letter_code
_entity_poly.pdbx_strand_id
1 'polypeptide(L)' 'MFSIGRIRAVLAALAFLLACVFAGFANEQVKQVPTGFDRVVLLIGFILGAGTASRWIASGSVRNPKGR' A
#
# COMPACT_ATOMS: atom_id res chain seq x y z
N MET A 1 23.50 -13.95 -0.03
CA MET A 1 23.37 -12.79 0.88
C MET A 1 22.13 -11.99 0.48
N PHE A 2 21.02 -12.11 1.21
CA PHE A 2 19.87 -11.22 1.01
C PHE A 2 20.18 -9.89 1.69
N SER A 3 20.30 -8.82 0.89
CA SER A 3 20.41 -7.46 1.43
C SER A 3 19.09 -7.09 2.11
N ILE A 4 19.16 -6.50 3.30
CA ILE A 4 17.98 -6.01 4.06
C ILE A 4 17.10 -5.10 3.20
N GLY A 5 17.68 -4.34 2.26
CA GLY A 5 16.93 -3.54 1.30
C GLY A 5 16.05 -4.38 0.35
N ARG A 6 16.53 -5.56 -0.09
CA ARG A 6 15.73 -6.48 -0.92
C ARG A 6 14.58 -7.09 -0.12
N ILE A 7 14.80 -7.45 1.14
CA ILE A 7 13.74 -8.00 2.01
C ILE A 7 12.63 -6.95 2.24
N ARG A 8 13.00 -5.70 2.50
CA ARG A 8 12.04 -4.58 2.64
C ARG A 8 11.26 -4.31 1.37
N ALA A 9 11.92 -4.36 0.21
CA ALA A 9 11.25 -4.20 -1.08
C ALA A 9 10.22 -5.32 -1.34
N VAL A 10 10.58 -6.57 -1.02
CA VAL A 10 9.67 -7.72 -1.16
C VAL A 10 8.48 -7.59 -0.20
N LEU A 11 8.71 -7.18 1.05
CA LEU A 11 7.65 -6.92 2.02
C LEU A 11 6.73 -5.78 1.58
N ALA A 12 7.28 -4.69 1.04
CA ALA A 12 6.50 -3.57 0.51
C ALA A 12 5.61 -3.98 -0.67
N ALA A 13 6.13 -4.84 -1.55
CA ALA A 13 5.38 -5.38 -2.69
C ALA A 13 4.27 -6.34 -2.22
N LEU A 14 4.56 -7.24 -1.27
CA LEU A 14 3.57 -8.13 -0.68
C LEU A 14 2.45 -7.34 0.02
N ALA A 15 2.80 -6.33 0.82
CA ALA A 15 1.83 -5.47 1.48
C ALA A 15 0.96 -4.71 0.47
N PHE A 16 1.54 -4.23 -0.63
CA PHE A 16 0.79 -3.58 -1.70
C PHE A 16 -0.20 -4.53 -2.38
N LEU A 17 0.23 -5.75 -2.71
CA LEU A 17 -0.62 -6.76 -3.34
C LEU A 17 -1.79 -7.15 -2.42
N LEU A 18 -1.53 -7.35 -1.13
CA LEU A 18 -2.57 -7.60 -0.12
C LEU A 18 -3.55 -6.44 -0.04
N ALA A 19 -3.07 -5.21 -0.08
CA ALA A 19 -3.92 -4.02 -0.10
C ALA A 19 -4.82 -4.01 -1.35
N CYS A 20 -4.30 -4.32 -2.54
CA CYS A 20 -5.11 -4.40 -3.77
C CYS A 20 -6.19 -5.48 -3.68
N VAL A 21 -5.88 -6.66 -3.14
CA VAL A 21 -6.88 -7.72 -2.91
C VAL A 21 -7.97 -7.24 -1.95
N PHE A 22 -7.58 -6.58 -0.85
CA PHE A 22 -8.51 -6.01 0.11
C PHE A 22 -9.39 -4.92 -0.52
N ALA A 23 -8.85 -4.06 -1.37
CA ALA A 23 -9.62 -3.04 -2.08
C ALA A 23 -10.70 -3.67 -2.98
N GLY A 24 -10.35 -4.75 -3.70
CA GLY A 24 -11.31 -5.50 -4.51
C GLY A 24 -12.41 -6.13 -3.66
N PHE A 25 -12.05 -6.77 -2.55
CA PHE A 25 -13.00 -7.34 -1.61
C PHE A 25 -13.94 -6.27 -1.02
N ALA A 26 -13.38 -5.18 -0.50
CA ALA A 26 -14.15 -4.08 0.06
C ALA A 26 -15.11 -3.50 -0.98
N ASN A 27 -14.64 -3.25 -2.21
CA ASN A 27 -15.48 -2.74 -3.29
C ASN A 27 -16.68 -3.65 -3.60
N GLU A 28 -16.52 -4.97 -3.52
CA GLU A 28 -17.62 -5.92 -3.72
C GLU A 28 -18.58 -5.95 -2.51
N GLN A 29 -18.08 -5.80 -1.29
CA GLN A 29 -18.92 -5.74 -0.08
C GLN A 29 -19.73 -4.44 0.00
N VAL A 30 -19.15 -3.31 -0.41
CA VAL A 30 -19.85 -2.01 -0.38
C VAL A 30 -20.67 -1.78 -1.65
N LYS A 31 -20.88 -2.79 -2.50
CA LYS A 31 -21.50 -2.63 -3.83
C LYS A 31 -22.97 -2.18 -3.81
N GLN A 32 -23.59 -2.01 -2.65
CA GLN A 32 -24.95 -1.51 -2.50
C GLN A 32 -25.07 -0.10 -1.88
N VAL A 33 -23.98 0.50 -1.37
CA VAL A 33 -24.08 1.75 -0.58
C VAL A 33 -23.64 2.99 -1.37
N PRO A 34 -22.43 3.05 -1.97
CA PRO A 34 -21.95 4.22 -2.69
C PRO A 34 -22.32 4.15 -4.17
N THR A 35 -22.44 5.30 -4.83
CA THR A 35 -22.61 5.34 -6.29
C THR A 35 -21.35 4.85 -7.00
N GLY A 36 -21.44 4.51 -8.29
CA GLY A 36 -20.29 4.05 -9.07
C GLY A 36 -19.12 5.04 -9.06
N PHE A 37 -19.40 6.34 -9.01
CA PHE A 37 -18.38 7.39 -8.97
C PHE A 37 -17.64 7.43 -7.61
N ASP A 38 -18.36 7.35 -6.50
CA ASP A 38 -17.76 7.34 -5.15
C ASP A 38 -16.78 6.18 -4.98
N ARG A 39 -17.11 5.02 -5.56
CA ARG A 39 -16.23 3.84 -5.53
C ARG A 39 -14.93 4.06 -6.28
N VAL A 40 -14.99 4.70 -7.44
CA VAL A 40 -13.78 5.02 -8.22
C VAL A 40 -12.88 5.96 -7.42
N VAL A 41 -13.46 7.00 -6.80
CA VAL A 41 -12.71 7.94 -5.95
C VAL A 41 -12.07 7.22 -4.75
N LEU A 42 -12.82 6.37 -4.06
CA LEU A 42 -12.32 5.58 -2.93
C LEU A 42 -11.21 4.61 -3.35
N LEU A 43 -11.36 3.94 -4.51
CA LEU A 43 -10.36 3.01 -5.03
C LEU A 43 -9.06 3.71 -5.40
N ILE A 44 -9.15 4.87 -6.08
CA ILE A 44 -7.98 5.68 -6.43
C ILE A 44 -7.28 6.18 -5.16
N GLY A 45 -8.04 6.72 -4.20
CA GLY A 45 -7.50 7.18 -2.93
C GLY A 45 -6.79 6.06 -2.16
N PHE A 46 -7.39 4.87 -2.15
CA PHE A 46 -6.81 3.69 -1.53
C PHE A 46 -5.50 3.25 -2.21
N ILE A 47 -5.45 3.20 -3.55
CA ILE A 47 -4.24 2.82 -4.30
C ILE A 47 -3.10 3.81 -4.04
N LEU A 48 -3.40 5.12 -4.02
CA LEU A 48 -2.42 6.16 -3.70
C LEU A 48 -1.89 6.01 -2.26
N GLY A 49 -2.79 5.76 -1.29
CA GLY A 49 -2.42 5.49 0.10
C GLY A 49 -1.56 4.24 0.25
N ALA A 50 -1.95 3.13 -0.39
CA ALA A 50 -1.17 1.90 -0.38
C ALA A 50 0.22 2.09 -1.00
N GLY A 51 0.32 2.85 -2.11
CA GLY A 51 1.59 3.17 -2.76
C GLY A 51 2.53 3.99 -1.87
N THR A 52 2.02 4.99 -1.16
CA THR A 52 2.82 5.79 -0.22
C THR A 52 3.30 4.95 0.98
N ALA A 53 2.44 4.07 1.52
CA ALA A 53 2.81 3.13 2.57
C ALA A 53 3.89 2.13 2.11
N SER A 54 3.75 1.54 0.92
CA SER A 54 4.76 0.64 0.35
C SER A 54 6.09 1.34 0.12
N ARG A 55 6.09 2.59 -0.35
CA ARG A 55 7.32 3.39 -0.49
C ARG A 55 7.98 3.67 0.86
N TRP A 56 7.19 3.92 1.91
CA TRP A 56 7.68 4.09 3.27
C TRP A 56 8.32 2.81 3.83
N ILE A 57 7.69 1.64 3.62
CA ILE A 57 8.24 0.33 4.00
C ILE A 57 9.55 0.04 3.25
N ALA A 58 9.57 0.29 1.93
CA ALA A 58 10.74 0.04 1.08
C ALA A 58 11.92 0.96 1.41
N SER A 59 11.66 2.24 1.70
CA SER A 59 12.71 3.20 2.11
C SER A 59 13.15 3.01 3.56
N GLY A 60 12.37 2.29 4.37
CA GLY A 60 12.72 1.97 5.75
C GLY A 60 13.00 3.22 6.56
N SER A 61 11.98 4.04 6.78
CA SER A 61 12.08 5.24 7.61
C SER A 61 12.28 4.88 9.09
N VAL A 62 13.49 4.48 9.43
CA VAL A 62 14.17 5.00 10.61
C VAL A 62 15.40 5.70 10.06
N ARG A 63 15.27 7.02 9.89
CA ARG A 63 16.39 7.93 9.71
C ARG A 63 17.48 7.50 10.69
N ASN A 64 18.60 6.98 10.20
CA ASN A 64 19.74 6.66 11.05
C ASN A 64 20.16 7.98 11.73
N PRO A 65 20.09 8.13 13.06
CA PRO A 65 20.51 9.35 13.72
C PRO A 65 22.03 9.56 13.66
N LYS A 66 22.82 8.60 13.14
CA LYS A 66 24.24 8.76 12.84
C LYS A 66 24.46 9.23 11.40
N GLY A 67 24.20 10.52 11.19
CA GLY A 67 24.56 11.28 10.01
C GLY A 67 25.11 12.65 10.42
N ARG A 68 26.18 12.63 11.21
CA ARG A 68 27.20 13.69 11.31
C ARG A 68 28.54 12.99 11.36
#